data_AF-A0A2Y9MEM4-F1
#
_entry.id   AF-A0A2Y9MEM4-F1
#
_cell.length_a   1.000
_cell.length_b   1.000
_cell.length_c   1.000
_cell.angle_alpha   90.00
_cell.angle_beta   90.00
_cell.angle_gamma   90.00
#
_symmetry.space_group_name_H-M   'P 1'
#
loop_
_entity.id
_entity.type
_entity.pdbx_description
1 polymer ?
#
loop_
_entity_poly.entity_id
_entity_poly.type
_entity_poly.pdbx_seq_one_letter_code
_entity_poly.pdbx_strand_id
1 'polypeptide(L)'
;MLGWRLLARTGARVLDRGAGGLGAARGSENRTDIWLLVRSLHGKSGTWWDEHLSEENVPFVKQLVSDENKAQVASKLCPLKDEPWPIHPWEPGSSRVGLIAMKLGMMPLWTKDGQKHVVTLLQVRDCHVLKYTPKENHNGKMAALTVGGKTVSRFHVRAHFHS
;
A
#
# COMPACT_ATOMS: atom_id res chain seq x y z
N MET A 1 -2.21 27.86 -20.75
CA MET A 1 -3.15 27.18 -19.83
C MET A 1 -2.58 27.28 -18.43
N LEU A 2 -2.84 28.40 -17.73
CA LEU A 2 -2.33 28.69 -16.38
C LEU A 2 -3.41 28.38 -15.34
N GLY A 3 -3.05 27.63 -14.31
CA GLY A 3 -3.95 27.11 -13.28
C GLY A 3 -4.46 28.16 -12.30
N TRP A 4 -5.74 28.05 -11.95
CA TRP A 4 -6.40 28.79 -10.89
C TRP A 4 -6.05 28.18 -9.52
N ARG A 5 -5.51 29.00 -8.61
CA ARG A 5 -5.51 28.74 -7.16
C ARG A 5 -6.42 29.78 -6.52
N LEU A 6 -7.66 29.39 -6.20
CA LEU A 6 -8.55 30.22 -5.38
C LEU A 6 -8.47 29.77 -3.92
N LEU A 7 -8.32 30.77 -3.04
CA LEU A 7 -8.31 30.65 -1.59
C LEU A 7 -9.63 30.07 -1.04
N ALA A 8 -9.53 29.12 -0.11
CA ALA A 8 -10.59 28.83 0.84
C ALA A 8 -10.20 29.44 2.20
N ARG A 9 -10.88 30.53 2.55
CA ARG A 9 -10.81 31.21 3.84
C ARG A 9 -12.05 30.77 4.62
N THR A 10 -11.91 29.85 5.56
CA THR A 10 -13.04 29.43 6.41
C THR A 10 -12.77 29.89 7.84
N GLY A 11 -13.57 30.86 8.28
CA GLY A 11 -13.55 31.38 9.64
C GLY A 11 -14.23 30.42 10.60
N ALA A 12 -13.69 30.33 11.81
CA ALA A 12 -14.38 29.80 12.96
C ALA A 12 -14.05 30.72 14.15
N ARG A 13 -15.03 31.49 14.62
CA ARG A 13 -15.04 32.01 15.98
C ARG A 13 -16.41 31.72 16.56
N VAL A 14 -16.42 30.67 17.38
CA VAL A 14 -17.48 30.35 18.32
C VAL A 14 -17.50 31.46 19.38
N LEU A 15 -18.66 32.06 19.55
CA LEU A 15 -19.02 32.86 20.72
C LEU A 15 -19.16 31.89 21.90
N ASP A 16 -18.51 32.18 23.03
CA ASP A 16 -19.18 31.91 24.29
C ASP A 16 -18.94 33.01 25.32
N ARG A 17 -20.03 33.32 26.02
CA ARG A 17 -20.21 34.35 27.03
C ARG A 17 -19.69 33.84 28.38
N GLY A 18 -19.08 34.73 29.16
CA GLY A 18 -18.87 34.50 30.59
C GLY A 18 -18.52 35.81 31.28
N ALA A 19 -19.46 36.35 32.03
CA ALA A 19 -19.41 37.67 32.65
C ALA A 19 -18.67 37.68 34.01
N GLY A 20 -18.12 38.84 34.36
CA GLY A 20 -18.14 39.34 35.74
C GLY A 20 -16.78 39.62 36.40
N GLY A 21 -16.62 40.87 36.88
CA GLY A 21 -15.87 41.13 38.11
C GLY A 21 -14.69 42.11 38.00
N LEU A 22 -14.88 43.31 38.56
CA LEU A 22 -13.90 44.39 38.68
C LEU A 22 -12.70 44.03 39.58
N GLY A 23 -11.54 44.63 39.29
CA GLY A 23 -10.42 44.73 40.22
C GLY A 23 -9.28 45.57 39.65
N ALA A 24 -9.18 46.83 40.05
CA ALA A 24 -8.15 47.77 39.66
C ALA A 24 -6.88 47.62 40.53
N ALA A 25 -5.70 47.66 39.92
CA ALA A 25 -4.49 48.26 40.52
C ALA A 25 -3.40 48.51 39.46
N ARG A 26 -2.75 49.67 39.58
CA ARG A 26 -1.67 50.20 38.73
C ARG A 26 -0.29 49.69 39.17
N GLY A 27 0.62 49.64 38.21
CA GLY A 27 2.06 49.34 38.35
C GLY A 27 2.40 48.16 37.44
N SER A 28 3.51 48.05 36.73
CA SER A 28 4.76 48.79 36.57
C SER A 28 5.39 48.15 35.32
N GLU A 29 6.23 48.91 34.60
CA GLU A 29 7.28 48.38 33.72
C GLU A 29 6.89 47.49 32.52
N ASN A 30 6.76 48.19 31.39
CA ASN A 30 7.33 47.91 30.06
C ASN A 30 8.17 46.62 29.89
N ARG A 31 7.56 45.44 30.03
CA ARG A 31 8.09 44.18 29.52
C ARG A 31 7.19 43.72 28.38
N THR A 32 7.67 43.92 27.15
CA THR A 32 7.14 43.21 25.99
C THR A 32 7.34 41.72 26.23
N ASP A 33 6.29 41.05 26.70
CA ASP A 33 6.23 39.59 26.76
C ASP A 33 6.19 39.07 25.32
N ILE A 34 7.39 38.89 24.76
CA ILE A 34 7.58 38.22 23.49
C ILE A 34 7.29 36.74 23.73
N TRP A 35 6.04 36.34 23.49
CA TRP A 35 5.68 34.94 23.36
C TRP A 35 6.31 34.39 22.08
N LEU A 36 7.56 33.94 22.17
CA LEU A 36 8.21 33.12 21.15
C LEU A 36 7.54 31.74 21.16
N LEU A 37 6.41 31.63 20.46
CA LEU A 37 5.87 30.34 20.06
C LEU A 37 6.81 29.76 19.00
N VAL A 38 7.88 29.08 19.44
CA VAL A 38 8.66 28.21 18.57
C VAL A 38 7.74 27.06 18.18
N ARG A 39 7.02 27.20 17.06
CA ARG A 39 6.49 26.04 16.36
C ARG A 39 7.71 25.20 15.99
N SER A 40 7.88 24.05 16.64
CA SER A 40 8.77 23.03 16.13
C SER A 40 8.17 22.57 14.79
N LEU A 41 8.50 23.28 13.71
CA LEU A 41 8.42 22.76 12.37
C LEU A 41 9.48 21.66 12.33
N HIS A 42 9.11 20.48 12.77
CA HIS A 42 9.85 19.28 12.45
C HIS A 42 9.67 19.07 10.94
N GLY A 43 10.45 19.83 10.16
CA GLY A 43 10.36 20.02 8.72
C GLY A 43 10.86 18.82 7.94
N LYS A 44 10.37 17.63 8.27
CA LYS A 44 10.60 16.43 7.47
C LYS A 44 9.61 16.46 6.32
N SER A 45 10.00 17.09 5.22
CA SER A 45 9.26 16.96 3.96
C SER A 45 9.37 15.49 3.51
N GLY A 46 8.24 14.89 3.12
CA GLY A 46 8.29 13.62 2.41
C GLY A 46 9.02 13.82 1.08
N THR A 47 9.87 12.85 0.72
CA THR A 47 10.65 12.85 -0.51
C THR A 47 10.30 11.63 -1.35
N TRP A 48 10.58 11.68 -2.66
CA TRP A 48 10.43 10.57 -3.60
C TRP A 48 11.77 9.85 -3.82
N TRP A 49 11.71 8.59 -4.26
CA TRP A 49 12.91 7.73 -4.35
C TRP A 49 13.99 8.27 -5.30
N ASP A 50 13.61 9.08 -6.29
CA ASP A 50 14.48 9.62 -7.33
C ASP A 50 14.82 11.11 -7.16
N GLU A 51 14.29 11.79 -6.14
CA GLU A 51 14.48 13.25 -5.95
C GLU A 51 15.94 13.65 -5.75
N HIS A 52 16.74 12.78 -5.13
CA HIS A 52 18.14 13.04 -4.79
C HIS A 52 19.12 12.16 -5.58
N LEU A 53 18.67 11.54 -6.67
CA LEU A 53 19.53 10.74 -7.55
C LEU A 53 20.05 11.59 -8.71
N SER A 54 21.30 11.36 -9.10
CA SER A 54 21.85 11.90 -10.35
C SER A 54 21.23 11.20 -11.56
N GLU A 55 21.30 11.84 -12.73
CA GLU A 55 20.79 11.28 -14.00
C GLU A 55 21.41 9.92 -14.34
N GLU A 56 22.68 9.70 -13.96
CA GLU A 56 23.39 8.43 -14.15
C GLU A 56 22.94 7.33 -13.17
N ASN A 57 22.56 7.70 -11.94
CA ASN A 57 22.20 6.74 -10.90
C ASN A 57 20.78 6.20 -11.07
N VAL A 58 19.86 6.98 -11.63
CA VAL A 58 18.48 6.57 -11.88
C VAL A 58 18.38 5.27 -12.72
N PRO A 59 19.02 5.14 -13.90
CA PRO A 59 18.97 3.90 -14.68
C PRO A 59 19.69 2.74 -13.96
N PHE A 60 20.80 3.00 -13.28
CA PHE A 60 21.53 1.99 -12.51
C PHE A 60 20.64 1.36 -11.43
N VAL A 61 19.99 2.17 -10.60
CA VAL A 61 19.09 1.70 -9.53
C VAL A 61 17.91 0.91 -10.11
N LYS A 62 17.33 1.37 -11.23
CA LYS A 62 16.23 0.65 -11.91
C LYS A 62 16.68 -0.73 -12.41
N GLN A 63 17.89 -0.83 -12.98
CA GLN A 63 18.43 -2.09 -13.46
C GLN A 63 18.72 -3.05 -12.30
N LEU A 64 19.39 -2.56 -11.26
CA LEU A 64 19.69 -3.34 -10.06
C LEU A 64 18.42 -3.98 -9.47
N VAL A 65 17.37 -3.17 -9.24
CA VAL A 65 16.10 -3.67 -8.71
C VAL A 65 15.41 -4.65 -9.66
N SER A 66 15.51 -4.43 -10.97
CA SER A 66 14.96 -5.36 -11.97
C SER A 66 15.64 -6.73 -11.92
N ASP A 67 16.96 -6.74 -11.84
CA ASP A 67 17.74 -7.98 -11.83
C ASP A 67 17.59 -8.75 -10.51
N GLU A 68 17.55 -8.04 -9.37
CA GLU A 68 17.20 -8.63 -8.08
C GLU A 68 15.80 -9.27 -8.09
N ASN A 69 14.80 -8.59 -8.66
CA ASN A 69 13.44 -9.13 -8.76
C ASN A 69 13.42 -10.42 -9.60
N LYS A 70 14.11 -10.44 -10.75
CA LYS A 70 14.19 -11.64 -11.61
C LYS A 70 14.87 -12.80 -10.88
N ALA A 71 15.97 -12.52 -10.18
CA ALA A 71 16.69 -13.53 -9.41
C ALA A 71 15.82 -14.12 -8.30
N GLN A 72 15.08 -13.27 -7.56
CA GLN A 72 14.16 -13.71 -6.52
C GLN A 72 13.03 -14.58 -7.07
N VAL A 73 12.41 -14.18 -8.19
CA VAL A 73 11.37 -14.99 -8.84
C VAL A 73 11.95 -16.32 -9.30
N ALA A 74 13.11 -16.32 -9.96
CA ALA A 74 13.77 -17.54 -10.43
C ALA A 74 14.08 -18.52 -9.28
N SER A 75 14.51 -17.99 -8.12
CA SER A 75 14.80 -18.80 -6.93
C SER A 75 13.59 -19.55 -6.38
N LYS A 76 12.36 -19.08 -6.63
CA LYS A 76 11.12 -19.66 -6.09
C LYS A 76 10.35 -20.52 -7.10
N LEU A 77 10.92 -20.80 -8.26
CA LEU A 77 10.28 -21.62 -9.29
C LEU A 77 10.21 -23.12 -8.96
N CYS A 78 11.00 -23.60 -8.00
CA CYS A 78 11.11 -25.02 -7.66
C CYS A 78 10.59 -25.36 -6.25
N PRO A 79 9.30 -25.08 -5.93
CA PRO A 79 8.79 -25.19 -4.57
C PRO A 79 8.82 -26.60 -3.98
N LEU A 80 8.88 -27.65 -4.82
CA LEU A 80 8.94 -29.04 -4.35
C LEU A 80 10.33 -29.48 -3.89
N LYS A 81 11.37 -28.74 -4.25
CA LYS A 81 12.75 -29.00 -3.79
C LYS A 81 13.02 -28.30 -2.45
N ASP A 82 12.32 -27.20 -2.19
CA ASP A 82 12.46 -26.37 -1.01
C ASP A 82 11.50 -26.83 0.09
N GLU A 83 11.87 -27.88 0.83
CA GLU A 83 11.18 -28.39 2.05
C GLU A 83 9.65 -28.20 2.03
N PRO A 84 8.93 -28.89 1.12
CA PRO A 84 7.50 -28.69 0.98
C PRO A 84 6.77 -29.19 2.24
N TRP A 85 5.72 -28.47 2.61
CA TRP A 85 4.82 -28.90 3.66
C TRP A 85 4.14 -30.23 3.27
N PRO A 86 3.70 -31.05 4.25
CA PRO A 86 3.04 -32.31 3.98
C PRO A 86 1.84 -32.14 3.03
N ILE A 87 1.79 -32.97 1.99
CA ILE A 87 0.67 -32.99 1.04
C ILE A 87 -0.37 -33.97 1.57
N HIS A 88 -1.54 -33.45 1.91
CA HIS A 88 -2.66 -34.26 2.38
C HIS A 88 -3.52 -34.77 1.21
N PRO A 89 -4.15 -35.95 1.33
CA PRO A 89 -5.12 -36.43 0.34
C PRO A 89 -6.37 -35.53 0.31
N TRP A 90 -7.12 -35.60 -0.79
CA TRP A 90 -8.40 -34.91 -0.89
C TRP A 90 -9.46 -35.55 0.00
N GLU A 91 -10.23 -34.73 0.72
CA GLU A 91 -11.37 -35.14 1.54
C GLU A 91 -12.64 -34.38 1.17
N PRO A 92 -13.84 -34.96 1.33
CA PRO A 92 -15.10 -34.25 1.16
C PRO A 92 -15.17 -32.99 2.05
N GLY A 93 -15.56 -31.85 1.47
CA GLY A 93 -15.58 -30.56 2.18
C GLY A 93 -14.25 -29.78 2.14
N SER A 94 -13.19 -30.34 1.54
CA SER A 94 -11.93 -29.62 1.31
C SER A 94 -12.13 -28.45 0.35
N SER A 95 -11.60 -27.28 0.70
CA SER A 95 -11.55 -26.09 -0.16
C SER A 95 -10.11 -25.78 -0.56
N ARG A 96 -9.88 -25.58 -1.87
CA ARG A 96 -8.54 -25.29 -2.42
C ARG A 96 -8.29 -23.79 -2.55
N VAL A 97 -7.01 -23.43 -2.62
CA VAL A 97 -6.59 -22.05 -2.88
C VAL A 97 -7.08 -21.55 -4.24
N GLY A 98 -7.39 -20.26 -4.32
CA GLY A 98 -7.72 -19.56 -5.56
C GLY A 98 -6.48 -18.99 -6.27
N LEU A 99 -6.73 -18.21 -7.33
CA LEU A 99 -5.70 -17.51 -8.10
C LEU A 99 -6.06 -16.04 -8.27
N ILE A 100 -5.03 -15.20 -8.44
CA ILE A 100 -5.17 -13.81 -8.86
C ILE A 100 -4.75 -13.71 -10.33
N ALA A 101 -5.66 -13.24 -11.17
CA ALA A 101 -5.43 -13.13 -12.61
C ALA A 101 -5.81 -11.74 -13.15
N MET A 102 -5.20 -11.36 -14.26
CA MET A 102 -5.45 -10.12 -14.98
C MET A 102 -6.34 -10.39 -16.20
N LYS A 103 -7.46 -9.66 -16.31
CA LYS A 103 -8.33 -9.72 -17.49
C LYS A 103 -7.61 -9.06 -18.68
N LEU A 104 -7.37 -9.84 -19.74
CA LEU A 104 -6.78 -9.35 -20.98
C LEU A 104 -7.82 -8.83 -21.97
N GLY A 105 -8.98 -9.50 -22.03
CA GLY A 105 -10.01 -9.19 -23.02
C GLY A 105 -10.98 -10.33 -23.21
N MET A 106 -11.71 -10.31 -24.32
CA MET A 106 -12.68 -11.35 -24.68
C MET A 106 -12.39 -11.85 -26.10
N MET A 107 -12.60 -13.13 -26.35
CA MET A 107 -12.47 -13.74 -27.67
C MET A 107 -13.53 -14.81 -27.90
N PRO A 108 -13.94 -15.07 -29.16
CA PRO A 108 -14.82 -16.19 -29.45
C PRO A 108 -14.06 -17.52 -29.48
N LEU A 109 -14.68 -18.57 -28.95
CA LEU A 109 -14.30 -19.96 -29.13
C LEU A 109 -15.44 -20.74 -29.77
N TRP A 110 -15.09 -21.69 -30.63
CA TRP A 110 -16.04 -22.57 -31.31
C TRP A 110 -15.99 -23.96 -30.70
N THR A 111 -17.14 -24.51 -30.31
CA THR A 111 -17.24 -25.88 -29.81
C THR A 111 -17.22 -26.87 -30.97
N LYS A 112 -17.05 -28.16 -30.63
CA LYS A 112 -17.11 -29.26 -31.60
C LYS A 112 -18.46 -29.33 -32.32
N ASP A 113 -19.53 -28.91 -31.65
CA ASP A 113 -20.90 -28.85 -32.20
C ASP A 113 -21.14 -27.62 -33.08
N GLY A 114 -20.10 -26.80 -33.33
CA GLY A 114 -20.19 -25.60 -34.17
C GLY A 114 -20.82 -24.38 -33.47
N GLN A 115 -21.05 -24.43 -32.16
CA GLN A 115 -21.59 -23.29 -31.42
C GLN A 115 -20.49 -22.31 -31.02
N LYS A 116 -20.78 -21.01 -31.13
CA LYS A 116 -19.88 -19.92 -30.73
C LYS A 116 -20.12 -19.51 -29.29
N HIS A 117 -19.07 -19.57 -28.47
CA HIS A 117 -19.06 -19.07 -27.09
C HIS A 117 -18.09 -17.90 -26.94
N VAL A 118 -18.52 -16.82 -26.30
CA VAL A 118 -17.63 -15.70 -25.97
C VAL A 118 -16.96 -16.00 -24.64
N VAL A 119 -15.63 -16.01 -24.62
CA VAL A 119 -14.83 -16.27 -23.41
C VAL A 119 -14.01 -15.06 -23.00
N THR A 120 -13.64 -15.01 -21.72
CA THR A 120 -12.75 -13.99 -21.15
C THR A 120 -11.36 -14.58 -20.94
N LEU A 121 -10.34 -13.86 -21.39
CA LEU A 121 -8.95 -14.24 -21.21
C LEU A 121 -8.43 -13.72 -19.87
N LEU A 122 -8.00 -14.62 -19.01
CA LEU A 122 -7.43 -14.33 -17.69
C LEU A 122 -5.97 -14.80 -17.65
N GLN A 123 -5.03 -13.86 -17.49
CA GLN A 123 -3.61 -14.16 -17.39
C GLN A 123 -3.15 -14.16 -15.92
N VAL A 124 -2.60 -15.27 -15.47
CA VAL A 124 -1.95 -15.36 -14.16
C VAL A 124 -0.53 -14.81 -14.29
N ARG A 125 -0.20 -13.80 -13.48
CA ARG A 125 1.15 -13.21 -13.41
C ARG A 125 1.60 -13.11 -11.96
N ASP A 126 2.76 -13.67 -11.66
CA ASP A 126 3.42 -13.64 -10.35
C ASP A 126 2.49 -13.97 -9.17
N CYS A 127 1.71 -15.05 -9.28
CA CYS A 127 0.74 -15.46 -8.27
C CYS A 127 1.40 -16.36 -7.21
N HIS A 128 1.67 -15.80 -6.03
CA HIS A 128 2.39 -16.49 -4.95
C HIS A 128 1.65 -16.38 -3.62
N VAL A 129 1.76 -17.42 -2.79
CA VAL A 129 1.27 -17.37 -1.40
C VAL A 129 2.23 -16.51 -0.57
N LEU A 130 1.68 -15.50 0.11
CA LEU A 130 2.43 -14.56 0.95
C LEU A 130 2.43 -14.97 2.42
N LYS A 131 1.30 -15.48 2.91
CA LYS A 131 1.11 -15.80 4.32
C LYS A 131 0.07 -16.89 4.51
N TYR A 132 0.32 -17.80 5.45
CA TYR A 132 -0.66 -18.70 6.02
C TYR A 132 -1.09 -18.19 7.41
N THR A 133 -2.40 -18.19 7.66
CA THR A 133 -2.97 -17.87 8.98
C THR A 133 -3.85 -19.04 9.41
N PRO A 134 -3.56 -19.70 10.54
CA PRO A 134 -4.33 -20.85 10.99
C PRO A 134 -5.74 -20.42 11.43
N LYS A 135 -6.67 -21.38 11.53
CA LYS A 135 -8.10 -21.09 11.76
C LYS A 135 -8.35 -20.33 13.06
N GLU A 136 -7.56 -20.61 14.09
CA GLU A 136 -7.62 -20.01 15.42
C GLU A 136 -7.36 -18.49 15.35
N ASN A 137 -6.47 -18.08 14.45
CA ASN A 137 -6.03 -16.68 14.29
C ASN A 137 -6.76 -15.93 13.17
N HIS A 138 -7.76 -16.54 12.53
CA HIS A 138 -8.48 -15.94 11.41
C HIS A 138 -9.96 -15.69 11.72
N ASN A 139 -10.78 -16.73 11.72
CA ASN A 139 -12.23 -16.62 11.95
C ASN A 139 -12.83 -17.79 12.76
N GLY A 140 -11.96 -18.66 13.32
CA GLY A 140 -12.34 -19.85 14.08
C GLY A 140 -12.91 -21.00 13.25
N LYS A 141 -13.20 -20.80 11.95
CA LYS A 141 -13.86 -21.79 11.08
C LYS A 141 -12.91 -22.34 10.01
N MET A 142 -12.16 -21.47 9.34
CA MET A 142 -11.26 -21.83 8.26
C MET A 142 -9.92 -21.10 8.40
N ALA A 143 -8.85 -21.78 7.99
CA ALA A 143 -7.55 -21.13 7.80
C ALA A 143 -7.60 -20.18 6.59
N ALA A 144 -6.72 -19.19 6.58
CA ALA A 144 -6.59 -18.22 5.49
C ALA A 144 -5.23 -18.33 4.81
N LEU A 145 -5.25 -18.30 3.49
CA LEU A 145 -4.08 -18.13 2.64
C LEU A 145 -4.15 -16.76 1.98
N THR A 146 -3.18 -15.90 2.27
CA THR A 146 -3.02 -14.62 1.60
C THR A 146 -2.21 -14.83 0.34
N VAL A 147 -2.76 -14.47 -0.81
CA VAL A 147 -2.13 -14.63 -2.12
C VAL A 147 -1.85 -13.24 -2.70
N GLY A 148 -0.65 -13.06 -3.24
CA GLY A 148 -0.27 -11.89 -4.02
C GLY A 148 -0.35 -12.18 -5.51
N GLY A 149 -0.52 -11.14 -6.32
CA GLY A 149 -0.48 -11.23 -7.77
C GLY A 149 0.00 -9.92 -8.38
N LYS A 150 0.59 -9.99 -9.58
CA LYS A 150 1.20 -8.88 -10.32
C LYS A 150 2.28 -8.15 -9.52
N THR A 151 3.54 -8.31 -9.92
CA THR A 151 4.66 -7.54 -9.36
C THR A 151 4.50 -6.05 -9.60
N VAL A 152 4.73 -5.24 -8.56
CA VAL A 152 4.69 -3.77 -8.59
C VAL A 152 6.03 -3.17 -8.13
N SER A 153 6.27 -1.91 -8.47
CA SER A 153 7.48 -1.19 -8.05
C SER A 153 7.54 -1.02 -6.52
N ARG A 154 8.68 -1.38 -5.92
CA ARG A 154 8.93 -1.22 -4.47
C ARG A 154 9.07 0.24 -4.05
N PHE A 155 9.28 1.16 -4.98
CA PHE A 155 9.43 2.58 -4.66
C PHE A 155 8.11 3.27 -4.25
N HIS A 156 6.98 2.62 -4.49
CA HIS A 156 5.65 3.20 -4.27
C HIS A 156 4.82 2.39 -3.25
N VAL A 157 5.48 1.54 -2.45
CA VAL A 157 4.83 0.81 -1.36
C VAL A 157 5.21 1.41 -0.02
N ARG A 158 4.34 1.23 0.98
CA ARG A 158 4.61 1.72 2.33
C ARG A 158 5.74 0.94 2.98
N ALA A 159 6.56 1.63 3.76
CA ALA A 159 7.51 0.97 4.65
C ALA A 159 6.76 0.15 5.71
N HIS A 160 7.13 -1.11 5.87
CA HIS A 160 6.69 -1.93 6.99
C HIS A 160 7.58 -1.63 8.20
N PHE A 161 7.16 -0.70 9.05
CA PHE A 161 7.74 -0.53 10.38
C PHE A 161 7.14 -1.62 11.29
N HIS A 162 7.98 -2.55 11.76
CA HIS A 162 7.62 -3.40 12.88
C HIS A 162 7.70 -2.52 14.14
N SER A 163 6.57 -2.30 14.80
CA SER A 163 6.48 -1.66 16.12
C SER A 163 6.48 -2.73 17.21
#